data_AF-A0A225V3S4-F1
#
_entry.id   AF-A0A225V3S4-F1
#
_cell.length_a   1.000
_cell.length_b   1.000
_cell.length_c   1.000
_cell.angle_alpha   90.00
_cell.angle_beta   90.00
_cell.angle_gamma   90.00
#
_symmetry.space_group_name_H-M   'P 1'
#
loop_
_entity.id
_entity.type
_entity.pdbx_description
1 polymer ?
#
loop_
_entity_poly.entity_id
_entity_poly.type
_entity_poly.pdbx_seq_one_letter_code
_entity_poly.pdbx_strand_id
1 'polypeptide(L)'
;MNSRLNSNPGNAEAASSWDNSACSVAFVHGSVFHHRTLLMLDSVAFTSIISLDLARTLKLRVEPRGELLLNGIDGVKTNVTNK
;
A
#
# COMPACT_ATOMS: atom_id res chain seq x y z
N MET A 1 -23.24 -3.78 50.63
CA MET A 1 -22.46 -4.47 49.58
C MET A 1 -22.23 -3.46 48.48
N ASN A 2 -21.03 -2.89 48.40
CA ASN A 2 -20.75 -1.73 47.54
C ASN A 2 -19.46 -2.06 46.77
N SER A 3 -19.57 -2.73 45.62
CA SER A 3 -18.43 -2.92 44.72
C SER A 3 -18.31 -1.71 43.81
N ARG A 4 -17.41 -0.78 44.18
CA ARG A 4 -16.93 0.29 43.30
C ARG A 4 -16.01 -0.36 42.26
N LEU A 5 -16.46 -0.45 41.00
CA LEU A 5 -15.59 -0.79 39.88
C LEU A 5 -14.70 0.43 39.59
N ASN A 6 -13.43 0.34 39.95
CA ASN A 6 -12.40 1.23 39.44
C ASN A 6 -12.15 0.79 37.99
N SER A 7 -12.44 1.67 37.04
CA SER A 7 -11.96 1.55 35.67
C SER A 7 -10.72 2.41 35.54
N ASN A 8 -9.55 1.78 35.55
CA ASN A 8 -8.32 2.38 35.08
C ASN A 8 -8.51 2.72 33.58
N PRO A 9 -8.22 3.94 33.11
CA PRO A 9 -8.11 4.19 31.69
C PRO A 9 -6.78 3.59 31.24
N GLY A 10 -6.81 2.27 31.01
CA GLY A 10 -5.76 1.60 30.25
C GLY A 10 -5.63 2.34 28.94
N ASN A 11 -4.41 2.84 28.71
CA ASN A 11 -3.88 3.35 27.45
C ASN A 11 -4.84 3.05 26.29
N ALA A 12 -5.68 4.04 25.94
CA ALA A 12 -6.51 3.96 24.76
C ALA A 12 -5.53 3.94 23.59
N GLU A 13 -5.13 2.73 23.21
CA GLU A 13 -4.60 2.43 21.90
C GLU A 13 -5.55 3.15 20.96
N ALA A 14 -5.01 4.14 20.25
CA ALA A 14 -5.68 4.76 19.14
C ALA A 14 -5.90 3.61 18.15
N ALA A 15 -6.98 2.86 18.36
CA ALA A 15 -7.65 2.10 17.34
C ALA A 15 -7.84 3.15 16.26
N SER A 16 -7.00 3.06 15.22
CA SER A 16 -7.24 3.73 13.97
C SER A 16 -8.62 3.22 13.58
N SER A 17 -9.64 4.00 13.94
CA SER A 17 -10.96 3.89 13.38
C SER A 17 -10.71 4.21 11.92
N TRP A 18 -10.48 3.18 11.11
CA TRP A 18 -10.54 3.27 9.68
C TRP A 18 -11.98 3.66 9.41
N ASP A 19 -12.21 4.97 9.38
CA ASP A 19 -13.49 5.55 9.06
C ASP A 19 -13.90 4.89 7.75
N ASN A 20 -15.08 4.26 7.74
CA ASN A 20 -15.65 3.56 6.60
C ASN A 20 -16.01 4.51 5.44
N SER A 21 -15.35 5.68 5.35
CA SER A 21 -15.12 6.38 4.10
C SER A 21 -14.33 5.46 3.21
N ALA A 22 -15.02 4.54 2.53
CA ALA A 22 -14.51 3.73 1.46
C ALA A 22 -13.63 4.62 0.59
N CYS A 23 -12.32 4.52 0.75
CA CYS A 23 -11.36 5.27 -0.03
C CYS A 23 -11.57 4.75 -1.46
N SER A 24 -12.35 5.51 -2.25
CA SER A 24 -12.79 5.09 -3.56
C SER A 24 -11.53 4.92 -4.40
N VAL A 25 -11.20 3.67 -4.71
CA VAL A 25 -10.03 3.38 -5.53
C VAL A 25 -10.37 3.79 -6.96
N ALA A 26 -9.71 4.83 -7.45
CA ALA A 26 -9.91 5.31 -8.80
C ALA A 26 -9.07 4.51 -9.79
N PHE A 27 -9.71 3.98 -10.82
CA PHE A 27 -9.05 3.31 -11.94
C PHE A 27 -9.30 4.05 -13.23
N VAL A 28 -8.28 4.13 -14.07
CA VAL A 28 -8.38 4.67 -15.43
C VAL A 28 -7.84 3.67 -16.44
N HIS A 29 -8.47 3.59 -17.60
CA HIS A 29 -7.86 2.92 -18.74
C HIS A 29 -6.76 3.82 -19.29
N GLY A 30 -5.54 3.29 -19.35
CA GLY A 30 -4.38 4.00 -19.88
C GLY A 30 -3.53 3.08 -20.74
N SER A 31 -2.37 3.59 -21.17
CA SER A 31 -1.36 2.82 -21.89
C SER A 31 -0.01 3.06 -21.26
N VAL A 32 0.72 1.98 -20.96
CA VAL A 32 2.13 2.02 -20.57
C VAL A 32 2.89 1.36 -21.71
N PHE A 33 3.83 2.09 -22.33
CA PHE A 33 4.62 1.57 -23.45
C PHE A 33 3.78 0.89 -24.55
N HIS A 34 2.75 1.60 -25.03
CA HIS A 34 1.79 1.13 -26.04
C HIS A 34 0.94 -0.11 -25.64
N HIS A 35 1.00 -0.54 -24.38
CA HIS A 35 0.16 -1.62 -23.87
C HIS A 35 -0.99 -1.06 -23.03
N ARG A 36 -2.22 -1.28 -23.48
CA ARG A 36 -3.43 -0.83 -22.79
C ARG A 36 -3.61 -1.63 -21.49
N THR A 37 -3.77 -0.93 -20.38
CA THR A 37 -3.93 -1.53 -19.06
C THR A 37 -4.80 -0.65 -18.15
N LEU A 38 -5.27 -1.20 -17.04
CA LEU A 38 -5.91 -0.44 -15.97
C LEU A 38 -4.83 0.13 -15.04
N LEU A 39 -4.93 1.42 -14.74
CA LEU A 39 -4.03 2.14 -13.84
C LEU A 39 -4.79 2.54 -12.58
N MET A 40 -4.30 2.11 -11.42
CA MET A 40 -4.79 2.57 -10.13
C MET A 40 -4.20 3.95 -9.83
N LEU A 41 -5.04 4.93 -9.56
CA LEU A 41 -4.60 6.27 -9.15
C LEU A 41 -4.49 6.31 -7.62
N ASP A 42 -3.26 6.29 -7.13
CA ASP A 42 -2.93 6.36 -5.72
C ASP A 42 -2.17 7.66 -5.44
N SER A 43 -2.84 8.63 -4.82
CA SER A 43 -2.24 9.93 -4.49
C SER A 43 -1.27 9.87 -3.31
N VAL A 44 -1.31 8.82 -2.49
CA VAL A 44 -0.41 8.67 -1.33
C VAL A 44 0.82 7.82 -1.65
N ALA A 45 0.84 7.14 -2.80
CA ALA A 45 2.02 6.45 -3.29
C ALA A 45 3.14 7.44 -3.67
N PHE A 46 4.32 7.29 -3.08
CA PHE A 46 5.50 8.11 -3.41
C PHE A 46 6.11 7.77 -4.78
N THR A 47 5.93 6.53 -5.25
CA THR A 47 6.47 6.04 -6.51
C THR A 47 5.46 5.16 -7.22
N SER A 48 5.49 5.14 -8.54
CA SER A 48 4.64 4.25 -9.34
C SER A 48 5.14 2.82 -9.27
N ILE A 49 4.23 1.88 -9.06
CA ILE A 49 4.51 0.43 -9.06
C ILE A 49 3.74 -0.19 -10.23
N ILE A 50 4.41 -1.06 -10.99
CA ILE A 50 3.77 -1.91 -11.98
C ILE A 50 3.77 -3.35 -11.49
N SER A 51 2.74 -4.12 -11.86
CA SER A 51 2.73 -5.54 -11.56
C SER A 51 3.83 -6.27 -12.34
N LEU A 52 4.30 -7.39 -11.79
CA LEU A 52 5.28 -8.25 -12.45
C LEU A 52 4.78 -8.74 -13.81
N ASP A 53 3.49 -9.03 -13.93
CA ASP A 53 2.87 -9.49 -15.18
C ASP A 53 2.85 -8.40 -16.24
N LEU A 54 2.56 -7.16 -15.86
CA LEU A 54 2.67 -6.02 -16.77
C LEU A 54 4.14 -5.82 -17.19
N ALA A 55 5.09 -5.85 -16.25
CA ALA A 55 6.51 -5.72 -16.55
C ALA A 55 7.02 -6.79 -17.55
N ARG A 56 6.59 -8.04 -17.38
CA ARG A 56 6.87 -9.15 -18.30
C ARG A 56 6.26 -8.93 -19.68
N THR A 57 5.02 -8.48 -19.73
CA THR A 57 4.31 -8.16 -20.99
C THR A 57 5.03 -7.05 -21.77
N LEU A 58 5.53 -6.06 -21.05
CA LEU A 58 6.33 -4.96 -21.59
C LEU A 58 7.78 -5.33 -21.91
N LYS A 59 8.20 -6.57 -21.60
CA LYS A 59 9.58 -7.07 -21.76
C LYS A 59 10.62 -6.17 -21.08
N LEU A 60 10.26 -5.60 -19.93
CA LEU A 60 11.17 -4.76 -19.17
C LEU A 60 12.25 -5.62 -18.54
N ARG A 61 13.50 -5.20 -18.68
CA ARG A 61 14.60 -5.76 -17.91
C ARG A 61 14.60 -5.13 -16.53
N VAL A 62 14.52 -5.96 -15.50
CA VAL A 62 14.78 -5.50 -14.14
C VAL A 62 16.29 -5.40 -13.99
N GLU A 63 16.80 -4.17 -14.04
CA GLU A 63 18.19 -3.94 -13.70
C GLU A 63 18.36 -4.14 -12.20
N PRO A 64 19.44 -4.79 -11.74
CA PRO A 64 19.78 -4.86 -10.33
C PRO A 64 20.06 -3.44 -9.85
N ARG A 65 19.04 -2.79 -9.33
CA ARG A 65 19.18 -1.60 -8.50
C ARG A 65 19.27 -2.07 -7.06
N GLY A 66 19.87 -1.23 -6.23
CA GLY A 66 19.95 -1.48 -4.79
C GLY A 66 18.58 -1.72 -4.16
N GLU A 67 18.59 -1.97 -2.87
CA GLU A 67 17.40 -2.27 -2.06
C GLU A 67 16.30 -1.23 -2.24
N LEU A 68 15.06 -1.68 -2.51
CA LEU A 68 13.88 -0.83 -2.52
C LEU A 68 13.10 -1.07 -1.22
N LEU A 69 13.16 -0.09 -0.31
CA LEU A 69 12.39 -0.09 0.93
C LEU A 69 11.00 0.48 0.68
N LEU A 70 9.96 -0.30 0.96
CA LEU A 70 8.55 0.08 0.83
C LEU A 70 7.86 -0.01 2.18
N ASN A 71 6.92 0.90 2.45
CA ASN A 71 6.01 0.79 3.58
C ASN A 71 4.63 0.38 3.07
N GLY A 72 4.12 -0.74 3.58
CA GLY A 72 2.78 -1.23 3.26
C GLY A 72 1.67 -0.51 4.04
N ILE A 73 0.44 -0.97 3.84
CA ILE A 73 -0.76 -0.48 4.51
C ILE A 73 -0.73 -0.67 6.04
N ASP A 74 0.01 -1.68 6.51
CA ASP A 74 0.24 -1.99 7.92
C ASP A 74 1.46 -1.26 8.50
N GLY A 75 2.13 -0.41 7.70
CA GLY A 75 3.35 0.29 8.10
C GLY A 75 4.58 -0.62 8.18
N VAL A 76 4.50 -1.89 7.78
CA VAL A 76 5.63 -2.80 7.78
C VAL A 76 6.58 -2.42 6.64
N LYS A 77 7.84 -2.18 7.02
CA LYS A 77 8.95 -1.95 6.08
C LYS A 77 9.30 -3.25 5.38
N THR A 78 9.14 -3.27 4.06
CA THR A 78 9.51 -4.38 3.20
C THR A 78 10.71 -3.99 2.35
N ASN A 79 11.78 -4.79 2.41
CA ASN A 79 12.93 -4.66 1.53
C ASN A 79 12.74 -5.55 0.29
N VAL A 80 12.50 -4.91 -0.85
CA VAL A 80 12.42 -5.57 -2.16
C VAL A 80 13.81 -5.61 -2.78
N THR A 81 14.28 -6.82 -3.07
CA THR A 81 15.59 -7.08 -3.67
C THR A 81 15.42 -7.76 -5.03
N ASN A 82 16.37 -7.52 -5.94
CA ASN A 82 16.50 -8.26 -7.19
C ASN A 82 17.61 -9.30 -7.01
N LYS A 83 17.23 -10.55 -6.72
CA LYS A 83 18.16 -11.70 -6.58
C LYS A 83 18.25 -12.48 -7.88
#